data_AF-A0A538D9U8-F1
#
_entry.id   AF-A0A538D9U8-F1
#
_cell.length_a   1.000
_cell.length_b   1.000
_cell.length_c   1.000
_cell.angle_alpha   90.00
_cell.angle_beta   90.00
_cell.angle_gamma   90.00
#
_symmetry.space_group_name_H-M   'P 1'
#
loop_
_entity.id
_entity.type
_entity.pdbx_description
1 polymer ?
#
loop_
_entity_poly.entity_id
_entity_poly.type
_entity_poly.pdbx_seq_one_letter_code
_entity_poly.pdbx_strand_id
1 'polypeptide(L)'
;MANRLTIPGFVNAHSHAFQRALRGRTEGGDFWAWRDAMLELAGQQTPERVRTGYEQVYREMRASGYTAVGEFHYLGFEQALAAAEAARAAGITFVL
;
A
#
# COMPACT_ATOMS: atom_id res chain seq x y z
N MET A 1 -20.78 10.67 -28.08
CA MET A 1 -19.63 10.88 -27.17
C MET A 1 -20.13 10.68 -25.76
N ALA A 2 -19.50 9.83 -24.95
CA ALA A 2 -19.90 9.67 -23.56
C ALA A 2 -19.59 10.96 -22.79
N ASN A 3 -20.58 11.51 -22.07
CA ASN A 3 -20.35 12.63 -21.16
C ASN A 3 -19.35 12.20 -20.09
N ARG A 4 -18.21 12.90 -20.01
CA ARG A 4 -17.16 12.67 -19.01
C ARG A 4 -17.34 13.68 -17.89
N LEU A 5 -17.45 13.21 -16.66
CA LEU A 5 -17.43 14.04 -15.46
C LEU A 5 -16.03 13.99 -14.86
N THR A 6 -15.38 15.16 -14.72
CA THR A 6 -14.09 15.28 -14.03
C THR A 6 -14.35 15.63 -12.57
N ILE A 7 -13.75 14.86 -11.66
CA ILE A 7 -13.77 15.12 -10.21
C ILE A 7 -12.34 15.15 -9.68
N PRO A 8 -12.07 15.79 -8.52
CA PRO A 8 -10.79 15.70 -7.85
C PRO A 8 -10.41 14.25 -7.54
N GLY A 9 -9.11 13.95 -7.60
CA GLY A 9 -8.58 12.65 -7.18
C GLY A 9 -8.75 12.44 -5.67
N PHE A 10 -8.98 11.19 -5.26
CA PHE A 10 -9.15 10.86 -3.86
C PHE A 10 -7.82 10.81 -3.11
N VAL A 11 -7.88 11.07 -1.81
CA VAL A 11 -6.76 10.88 -0.87
C VAL A 11 -7.03 9.63 -0.07
N ASN A 12 -6.10 8.66 -0.14
CA ASN A 12 -6.09 7.56 0.82
C ASN A 12 -5.29 8.00 2.04
N ALA A 13 -5.97 8.37 3.12
CA ALA A 13 -5.31 8.94 4.29
C ALA A 13 -4.51 7.92 5.13
N HIS A 14 -4.71 6.61 4.92
CA HIS A 14 -4.08 5.58 5.73
C HIS A 14 -3.89 4.28 4.95
N SER A 15 -2.67 3.77 4.92
CA SER A 15 -2.29 2.55 4.21
C SER A 15 -1.18 1.79 4.94
N HIS A 16 -1.22 0.46 4.84
CA HIS A 16 -0.12 -0.45 5.11
C HIS A 16 0.04 -1.38 3.90
N ALA A 17 0.77 -0.93 2.88
CA ALA A 17 0.75 -1.56 1.57
C ALA A 17 1.20 -3.02 1.57
N PHE A 18 2.12 -3.43 2.46
CA PHE A 18 2.55 -4.84 2.57
C PHE A 18 1.38 -5.78 2.93
N GLN A 19 0.36 -5.29 3.65
CA GLN A 19 -0.78 -6.09 4.08
C GLN A 19 -1.69 -6.48 2.92
N ARG A 20 -1.53 -5.91 1.72
CA ARG A 20 -2.21 -6.39 0.49
C ARG A 20 -1.97 -7.89 0.27
N ALA A 21 -0.83 -8.43 0.69
CA ALA A 21 -0.53 -9.85 0.57
C ALA A 21 -1.39 -10.76 1.48
N LEU A 22 -2.05 -10.22 2.51
CA LEU A 22 -2.97 -10.95 3.40
C LEU A 22 -4.43 -10.86 2.97
N ARG A 23 -4.76 -9.99 2.00
CA ARG A 23 -6.14 -9.71 1.59
C ARG A 23 -6.87 -11.00 1.23
N GLY A 24 -7.90 -11.34 2.02
CA GLY A 24 -8.72 -12.55 1.83
C GLY A 24 -8.07 -13.87 2.24
N ARG A 25 -6.94 -13.86 2.97
CA ARG A 25 -6.19 -15.07 3.35
C ARG A 25 -6.21 -15.39 4.84
N THR A 26 -6.71 -14.48 5.66
CA THR A 26 -6.65 -14.54 7.14
C THR A 26 -8.05 -14.41 7.74
N GLU A 27 -9.05 -14.95 7.05
CA GLU A 27 -10.46 -14.90 7.45
C GLU A 27 -10.78 -15.95 8.53
N GLY A 28 -11.77 -15.66 9.39
CA GLY A 28 -12.33 -16.63 10.35
C GLY A 28 -11.61 -16.72 11.72
N GLY A 29 -10.51 -15.99 11.91
CA GLY A 29 -9.87 -15.80 13.22
C GLY A 29 -10.29 -14.50 13.91
N ASP A 30 -9.83 -14.30 15.15
CA ASP A 30 -9.92 -13.00 15.81
C ASP A 30 -8.79 -12.06 15.35
N PHE A 31 -8.82 -10.82 15.86
CA PHE A 31 -7.79 -9.83 15.53
C PHE A 31 -6.37 -10.29 15.89
N TRP A 32 -6.22 -11.06 16.98
CA TRP A 32 -4.90 -11.47 17.45
C TRP A 32 -4.30 -12.54 16.54
N ALA A 33 -5.11 -13.51 16.11
CA ALA A 33 -4.71 -14.49 15.11
C ALA A 33 -4.32 -13.83 13.78
N TRP A 34 -5.08 -12.83 13.33
CA TRP A 34 -4.71 -12.03 12.16
C TRP A 34 -3.38 -11.29 12.38
N ARG A 35 -3.20 -10.67 13.55
CA ARG A 35 -2.01 -9.90 13.89
C ARG A 35 -0.76 -10.76 13.85
N ASP A 36 -0.83 -12.00 14.34
CA ASP A 36 0.31 -12.91 14.34
C ASP A 36 0.76 -13.21 12.90
N ALA A 37 -0.17 -13.53 11.99
CA ALA A 37 0.13 -13.69 10.56
C ALA A 37 0.67 -12.40 9.91
N MET A 38 0.17 -11.23 10.33
CA MET A 38 0.66 -9.94 9.86
C MET A 38 2.10 -9.65 10.32
N LEU A 39 2.44 -9.98 11.56
CA LEU A 39 3.78 -9.83 12.10
C LEU A 39 4.77 -10.78 11.41
N GLU A 40 4.37 -12.03 11.14
CA GLU A 40 5.17 -12.96 10.33
C GLU A 40 5.45 -12.39 8.94
N LEU A 41 4.44 -11.84 8.27
CA LEU A 41 4.60 -11.21 6.96
C LEU A 41 5.48 -9.95 7.03
N ALA A 42 5.34 -9.13 8.07
CA ALA A 42 6.14 -7.93 8.27
C ALA A 42 7.64 -8.27 8.39
N GLY A 43 7.99 -9.34 9.12
CA GLY A 43 9.36 -9.84 9.26
C GLY A 43 10.00 -10.31 7.95
N GLN A 44 9.22 -10.49 6.89
CA GLN A 44 9.68 -10.96 5.59
C GLN A 44 9.89 -9.83 4.55
N GLN A 45 9.70 -8.56 4.93
CA GLN A 45 9.75 -7.43 4.01
C GLN A 45 11.19 -6.89 3.82
N THR A 46 11.84 -7.33 2.74
CA THR A 46 13.08 -6.71 2.26
C THR A 46 12.77 -5.42 1.48
N PRO A 47 13.72 -4.47 1.32
CA PRO A 47 13.53 -3.29 0.48
C PRO A 47 13.04 -3.61 -0.93
N GLU A 48 13.53 -4.70 -1.54
CA GLU A 48 13.11 -5.13 -2.88
C GLU A 48 11.65 -5.59 -2.91
N ARG A 49 11.23 -6.34 -1.88
CA ARG A 49 9.83 -6.78 -1.73
C ARG A 49 8.90 -5.60 -1.50
N VAL A 50 9.33 -4.64 -0.68
CA VAL A 50 8.58 -3.38 -0.48
C VAL A 50 8.45 -2.63 -1.79
N ARG A 51 9.57 -2.37 -2.49
CA ARG A 51 9.57 -1.61 -3.76
C ARG A 51 8.61 -2.23 -4.77
N THR A 52 8.73 -3.53 -5.01
CA THR A 52 7.92 -4.23 -6.03
C THR A 52 6.47 -4.43 -5.61
N GLY A 53 6.21 -4.78 -4.34
CA GLY A 53 4.87 -5.00 -3.83
C GLY A 53 4.07 -3.70 -3.71
N TYR A 54 4.70 -2.64 -3.20
CA TYR A 54 4.04 -1.35 -2.98
C TYR A 54 3.72 -0.68 -4.32
N GLU A 55 4.59 -0.82 -5.34
CA GLU A 55 4.31 -0.27 -6.65
C GLU A 55 3.00 -0.83 -7.23
N GLN A 56 2.75 -2.13 -7.05
CA GLN A 56 1.50 -2.75 -7.47
C GLN A 56 0.30 -2.20 -6.69
N VAL A 57 0.42 -2.08 -5.35
CA VAL A 57 -0.63 -1.51 -4.49
C VAL A 57 -0.98 -0.10 -4.95
N TYR A 58 0.03 0.74 -5.17
CA TYR A 58 -0.16 2.13 -5.57
C TYR A 58 -0.70 2.27 -7.00
N ARG A 59 -0.34 1.37 -7.92
CA ARG A 59 -0.96 1.31 -9.26
C ARG A 59 -2.46 0.96 -9.18
N GLU A 60 -2.84 0.06 -8.28
CA GLU A 60 -4.26 -0.25 -8.03
C GLU A 60 -5.01 0.93 -7.42
N MET A 61 -4.39 1.65 -6.47
CA MET A 61 -4.94 2.89 -5.92
C MET A 61 -5.18 3.93 -7.02
N ARG A 62 -4.20 4.17 -7.90
CA ARG A 62 -4.31 5.07 -9.06
C ARG A 62 -5.44 4.68 -10.00
N ALA A 63 -5.55 3.39 -10.33
CA ALA A 63 -6.63 2.87 -11.17
C ALA A 63 -8.02 3.05 -10.52
N SER A 64 -8.07 3.13 -9.20
CA SER A 64 -9.29 3.34 -8.41
C SER A 64 -9.61 4.81 -8.12
N GLY A 65 -8.82 5.75 -8.65
CA GLY A 65 -9.06 7.20 -8.52
C GLY A 65 -8.34 7.87 -7.35
N TYR A 66 -7.51 7.15 -6.58
CA TYR A 66 -6.66 7.76 -5.57
C TYR A 66 -5.43 8.40 -6.20
N THR A 67 -5.14 9.64 -5.83
CA THR A 67 -3.99 10.40 -6.34
C THR A 67 -2.93 10.68 -5.27
N ALA A 68 -3.27 10.48 -4.00
CA ALA A 68 -2.34 10.57 -2.87
C ALA A 68 -2.57 9.43 -1.88
N VAL A 69 -1.50 9.00 -1.20
CA VAL A 69 -1.52 8.01 -0.13
C VAL A 69 -0.70 8.50 1.07
N GLY A 70 -1.32 8.43 2.26
CA GLY A 70 -0.63 8.43 3.55
C GLY A 70 -0.24 7.00 3.89
N GLU A 71 1.02 6.67 3.65
CA GLU A 71 1.55 5.33 3.94
C GLU A 71 2.05 5.30 5.38
N PHE A 72 1.25 4.68 6.26
CA PHE A 72 1.60 4.52 7.66
C PHE A 72 2.64 3.40 7.77
N HIS A 73 3.91 3.79 7.66
CA HIS A 73 5.03 2.87 7.47
C HIS A 73 5.79 2.59 8.78
N TYR A 74 6.00 1.31 9.09
CA TYR A 74 6.73 0.88 10.29
C TYR A 74 7.71 -0.29 10.05
N LEU A 75 8.10 -0.55 8.80
CA LEU A 75 8.98 -1.68 8.45
C LEU A 75 10.48 -1.38 8.51
N GLY A 76 10.86 -0.12 8.79
CA GLY A 76 12.25 0.34 8.85
C GLY A 76 12.58 1.42 7.82
N PHE A 77 13.76 2.04 8.00
CA PHE A 77 14.22 3.19 7.20
C PHE A 77 14.47 2.82 5.73
N GLU A 78 15.22 1.76 5.46
CA GLU A 78 15.50 1.30 4.08
C GLU A 78 14.21 0.93 3.33
N GLN A 79 13.27 0.29 4.04
CA GLN A 79 11.94 -0.02 3.52
C GLN A 79 11.14 1.26 3.24
N ALA A 80 11.30 2.32 4.04
CA ALA A 80 10.60 3.59 3.79
C ALA A 80 11.11 4.27 2.51
N LEU A 81 12.42 4.22 2.26
CA LEU A 81 13.00 4.71 1.00
C LEU A 81 12.49 3.90 -0.20
N ALA A 82 12.43 2.57 -0.07
CA ALA A 82 11.85 1.70 -1.09
C ALA A 82 10.36 1.99 -1.36
N ALA A 83 9.59 2.29 -0.31
CA ALA A 83 8.18 2.68 -0.43
C ALA A 83 8.02 4.02 -1.17
N ALA A 84 8.86 5.00 -0.88
CA ALA A 84 8.87 6.28 -1.60
C ALA A 84 9.24 6.10 -3.09
N GLU A 85 10.20 5.22 -3.39
CA GLU A 85 10.56 4.90 -4.78
C GLU A 85 9.40 4.21 -5.52
N ALA A 86 8.72 3.27 -4.87
CA ALA A 86 7.53 2.63 -5.40
C ALA A 86 6.40 3.63 -5.71
N ALA A 87 6.16 4.59 -4.81
CA ALA A 87 5.14 5.62 -5.02
C ALA A 87 5.48 6.52 -6.23
N ARG A 88 6.76 6.90 -6.38
CA ARG A 88 7.26 7.62 -7.56
C ARG A 88 7.04 6.82 -8.84
N ALA A 89 7.35 5.52 -8.83
CA ALA A 89 7.14 4.64 -10.00
C ALA A 89 5.66 4.48 -10.37
N ALA A 90 4.76 4.46 -9.38
CA ALA A 90 3.31 4.39 -9.58
C ALA A 90 2.67 5.74 -9.95
N GLY A 91 3.39 6.86 -9.79
CA GLY A 91 2.85 8.20 -10.03
C GLY A 91 1.77 8.62 -9.03
N ILE A 92 1.90 8.20 -7.77
CA ILE A 92 1.02 8.62 -6.67
C ILE A 92 1.77 9.58 -5.75
N THR A 93 1.08 10.63 -5.27
CA THR A 93 1.65 11.50 -4.23
C THR A 93 1.80 10.70 -2.95
N PHE A 94 2.98 10.80 -2.33
CA PHE A 94 3.37 10.00 -1.17
C PHE A 94 3.53 10.88 0.06
N VAL A 95 2.92 10.47 1.16
CA VAL A 95 3.11 11.05 2.50
C VAL A 95 3.53 9.91 3.43
N LEU A 96 4.68 10.07 4.07
CA LEU A 96 5.26 9.14 5.05
C LEU A 96 5.03 9.68 6.47
#